data_AF-A0A098BYX0-F1
#
_entry.id   AF-A0A098BYX0-F1
#
_cell.length_a   1.000
_cell.length_b   1.000
_cell.length_c   1.000
_cell.angle_alpha   90.00
_cell.angle_beta   90.00
_cell.angle_gamma   90.00
#
_symmetry.space_group_name_H-M   'P 1'
#
loop_
_entity.id
_entity.type
_entity.pdbx_description
1 polymer ?
#
loop_
_entity_poly.entity_id
_entity_poly.type
_entity_poly.pdbx_seq_one_letter_code
_entity_poly.pdbx_strand_id
1 'polypeptide(L)'
;MSPNRLAIHLTNSEWGVSKETGECSKSHILAEEIINSSILLKNMREAYNTFREILNSKDELRLDQWLEKYKSTKIMRIRSFINGINHDLEAVKNAIKYPWSNGVVEGHVNRLKNKKREMYGRAGFELLRRKVVLSNSG
;
A
#
# COMPACT_ATOMS: atom_id res chain seq x y z
N MET A 1 5.73 20.33 -16.19
CA MET A 1 4.78 19.30 -15.69
C MET A 1 3.39 19.72 -16.17
N SER A 2 2.57 18.80 -16.71
CA SER A 2 1.28 19.16 -17.33
C SER A 2 0.23 19.54 -16.27
N PRO A 3 -0.53 20.66 -16.43
CA PRO A 3 -1.45 21.20 -15.42
C PRO A 3 -2.66 20.30 -15.06
N ASN A 4 -3.03 19.35 -15.94
CA ASN A 4 -4.29 18.60 -15.81
C ASN A 4 -4.19 17.23 -15.12
N ARG A 5 -3.19 17.01 -14.24
CA ARG A 5 -2.90 15.63 -13.76
C ARG A 5 -3.42 15.37 -12.34
N LEU A 6 -4.47 14.55 -12.22
CA LEU A 6 -5.00 14.04 -10.96
C LEU A 6 -3.96 13.22 -10.19
N ALA A 7 -3.94 13.34 -8.85
CA ALA A 7 -2.79 12.92 -8.05
C ALA A 7 -2.75 11.44 -7.63
N ILE A 8 -3.68 10.61 -8.07
CA ILE A 8 -3.72 9.20 -7.62
C ILE A 8 -3.59 8.29 -8.83
N HIS A 9 -2.39 7.90 -9.28
CA HIS A 9 -2.28 6.74 -10.19
C HIS A 9 -1.20 5.71 -9.91
N LEU A 10 -1.65 4.45 -9.82
CA LEU A 10 -0.88 3.29 -10.27
C LEU A 10 -1.53 2.58 -11.49
N THR A 11 -2.81 2.83 -11.87
CA THR A 11 -3.48 2.08 -12.97
C THR A 11 -4.62 2.75 -13.79
N ASN A 12 -5.20 3.92 -13.48
CA ASN A 12 -6.40 4.47 -14.16
C ASN A 12 -6.52 6.02 -14.24
N SER A 13 -5.79 6.71 -15.12
CA SER A 13 -5.66 8.20 -15.23
C SER A 13 -6.87 9.08 -14.86
N GLU A 14 -8.09 8.61 -15.05
CA GLU A 14 -9.37 9.26 -14.73
C GLU A 14 -9.77 9.23 -13.24
N TRP A 15 -8.97 8.65 -12.35
CA TRP A 15 -9.30 8.56 -10.92
C TRP A 15 -8.47 9.50 -10.05
N GLY A 16 -9.12 10.26 -9.17
CA GLY A 16 -8.46 11.04 -8.12
C GLY A 16 -8.98 12.48 -8.01
N VAL A 17 -8.21 13.28 -7.26
CA VAL A 17 -8.49 14.69 -7.03
C VAL A 17 -7.37 15.51 -7.65
N SER A 18 -7.74 16.59 -8.35
CA SER A 18 -6.80 17.56 -8.92
C SER A 18 -6.12 18.32 -7.80
N LYS A 19 -4.80 18.38 -7.82
CA LYS A 19 -4.03 19.15 -6.81
C LYS A 19 -4.13 20.66 -7.02
N GLU A 20 -4.43 21.10 -8.25
CA GLU A 20 -4.49 22.51 -8.61
C GLU A 20 -5.91 23.06 -8.50
N THR A 21 -6.89 22.32 -9.03
CA THR A 21 -8.30 22.76 -9.07
C THR A 21 -9.14 22.21 -7.92
N GLY A 22 -8.67 21.18 -7.21
CA GLY A 22 -9.46 20.46 -6.20
C GLY A 22 -10.60 19.62 -6.79
N GLU A 23 -10.76 19.60 -8.12
CA GLU A 23 -11.84 18.89 -8.78
C GLU A 23 -11.67 17.37 -8.65
N CYS A 24 -12.75 16.71 -8.24
CA CYS A 24 -12.83 15.26 -8.12
C CYS A 24 -13.31 14.66 -9.44
N SER A 25 -12.72 13.54 -9.86
CA SER A 25 -13.25 12.82 -11.00
C SER A 25 -14.64 12.23 -10.72
N LYS A 26 -15.46 12.03 -11.77
CA LYS A 26 -16.81 11.46 -11.63
C LYS A 26 -16.80 10.13 -10.90
N SER A 27 -15.81 9.28 -11.18
CA SER A 27 -15.65 7.99 -10.51
C SER A 27 -15.33 8.16 -9.01
N HIS A 28 -14.53 9.15 -8.64
CA HIS A 28 -14.22 9.44 -7.24
C HIS A 28 -15.48 9.88 -6.48
N ILE A 29 -16.27 10.79 -7.06
CA ILE A 29 -17.54 11.25 -6.47
C ILE A 29 -18.49 10.07 -6.25
N LEU A 30 -18.70 9.24 -7.29
CA LEU A 30 -19.56 8.06 -7.19
C LEU A 30 -19.09 7.09 -6.09
N ALA A 31 -17.79 6.89 -5.94
CA ALA A 31 -17.27 6.01 -4.90
C ALA A 31 -17.47 6.58 -3.49
N GLU A 32 -17.31 7.89 -3.31
CA GLU A 32 -17.60 8.53 -2.04
C GLU A 32 -19.10 8.47 -1.71
N GLU A 33 -19.99 8.61 -2.70
CA GLU A 33 -21.43 8.37 -2.52
C GLU A 33 -21.73 6.92 -2.09
N ILE A 34 -21.13 5.93 -2.76
CA ILE A 34 -21.30 4.50 -2.42
C ILE A 34 -20.79 4.23 -1.01
N ILE A 35 -19.60 4.71 -0.66
CA ILE A 35 -19.05 4.58 0.70
C ILE A 35 -20.00 5.23 1.70
N ASN A 36 -20.54 6.41 1.36
CA ASN A 36 -21.42 7.15 2.25
C ASN A 36 -22.80 6.51 2.46
N SER A 37 -23.26 5.72 1.50
CA SER A 37 -24.53 4.99 1.59
C SER A 37 -24.48 3.77 2.52
N SER A 38 -23.30 3.25 2.86
CA SER A 38 -23.15 2.03 3.65
C SER A 38 -22.32 2.25 4.92
N ILE A 39 -22.94 1.98 6.08
CA ILE A 39 -22.24 2.03 7.38
C ILE A 39 -21.04 1.08 7.43
N LEU A 40 -21.13 -0.08 6.76
CA LEU A 40 -20.05 -1.05 6.67
C LEU A 40 -18.83 -0.44 5.95
N LEU A 41 -19.07 0.21 4.80
CA LEU A 41 -18.00 0.81 4.00
C LEU A 41 -17.37 2.01 4.72
N LYS A 42 -18.17 2.84 5.39
CA LYS A 42 -17.65 3.92 6.26
C LYS A 42 -16.71 3.39 7.33
N ASN A 43 -17.14 2.37 8.07
CA ASN A 43 -16.34 1.79 9.15
C ASN A 43 -15.04 1.17 8.64
N MET A 44 -15.08 0.51 7.46
CA MET A 44 -13.87 0.00 6.82
C MET A 44 -12.92 1.12 6.38
N ARG A 45 -13.45 2.20 5.79
CA ARG A 45 -12.65 3.34 5.33
C ARG A 45 -12.03 4.09 6.51
N GLU A 46 -12.76 4.27 7.59
CA GLU A 46 -12.25 4.86 8.83
C GLU A 46 -11.12 4.02 9.42
N ALA A 47 -11.30 2.71 9.52
CA ALA A 47 -10.26 1.81 10.02
C ALA A 47 -8.98 1.88 9.16
N TYR A 48 -9.12 1.90 7.84
CA TYR A 48 -8.00 2.05 6.91
C TYR A 48 -7.28 3.40 7.07
N ASN A 49 -8.03 4.51 7.06
CA ASN A 49 -7.45 5.85 7.13
C ASN A 49 -6.70 6.07 8.46
N THR A 50 -7.34 5.70 9.57
CA THR A 50 -6.73 5.83 10.91
C THR A 50 -5.48 4.96 11.05
N PHE A 51 -5.49 3.74 10.51
CA PHE A 51 -4.28 2.89 10.48
C PHE A 51 -3.17 3.52 9.63
N ARG A 52 -3.51 4.08 8.46
CA ARG A 52 -2.54 4.76 7.58
C ARG A 52 -1.92 5.98 8.26
N GLU A 53 -2.70 6.74 9.03
CA GLU A 53 -2.19 7.86 9.81
C GLU A 53 -1.21 7.39 10.89
N ILE A 54 -1.52 6.28 11.58
CA ILE A 54 -0.64 5.69 12.59
C ILE A 54 0.71 5.30 11.99
N LEU A 55 0.72 4.66 10.81
CA LEU A 55 1.96 4.30 10.11
C LEU A 55 2.87 5.51 9.83
N ASN A 56 2.30 6.71 9.66
CA ASN A 56 3.07 7.93 9.40
C ASN A 56 3.36 8.76 10.66
N SER A 57 2.80 8.37 11.82
CA SER A 57 2.82 9.20 13.04
C SER A 57 4.10 9.08 13.87
N LYS A 58 4.95 8.09 13.61
CA LYS A 58 6.12 7.71 14.43
C LYS A 58 5.82 7.36 15.89
N ASP A 59 4.55 7.23 16.25
CA ASP A 59 4.07 6.92 17.59
C ASP A 59 3.45 5.52 17.62
N GLU A 60 4.21 4.56 18.16
CA GLU A 60 3.79 3.15 18.26
C GLU A 60 2.65 2.92 19.26
N LEU A 61 2.45 3.82 20.23
CA LEU A 61 1.36 3.70 21.21
C LEU A 61 -0.02 3.87 20.55
N ARG A 62 -0.08 4.65 19.47
CA ARG A 62 -1.32 4.81 18.69
C ARG A 62 -1.72 3.51 17.98
N LEU A 63 -0.77 2.63 17.67
CA LEU A 63 -1.08 1.30 17.15
C LEU A 63 -1.81 0.47 18.19
N ASP A 64 -1.33 0.45 19.44
CA ASP A 64 -1.96 -0.32 20.53
C ASP A 64 -3.40 0.16 20.78
N GLN A 65 -3.62 1.48 20.80
CA GLN A 65 -4.96 2.07 20.92
C GLN A 65 -5.88 1.67 19.76
N TRP A 66 -5.34 1.64 18.53
CA TRP A 66 -6.10 1.24 17.35
C TRP A 66 -6.45 -0.24 17.36
N LEU A 67 -5.53 -1.11 17.77
CA LEU A 67 -5.77 -2.54 17.92
C LEU A 67 -6.89 -2.79 18.92
N GLU A 68 -6.87 -2.14 20.09
CA GLU A 68 -7.93 -2.27 21.08
C GLU A 68 -9.27 -1.70 20.59
N LYS A 69 -9.28 -0.56 19.88
CA LYS A 69 -10.49 0.02 19.29
C LYS A 69 -11.20 -0.95 18.34
N TYR A 70 -10.45 -1.67 17.50
CA TYR A 70 -11.01 -2.52 16.46
C TYR A 70 -11.04 -4.02 16.81
N LYS A 71 -10.52 -4.43 17.97
CA LYS A 71 -10.47 -5.83 18.43
C LYS A 71 -11.83 -6.53 18.43
N SER A 72 -12.88 -5.82 18.84
CA SER A 72 -14.26 -6.33 18.95
C SER A 72 -15.12 -6.00 17.72
N THR A 73 -14.53 -5.58 16.60
CA THR A 73 -15.27 -5.27 15.38
C THR A 73 -16.03 -6.49 14.85
N LYS A 74 -17.27 -6.26 14.39
CA LYS A 74 -18.07 -7.29 13.71
C LYS A 74 -17.59 -7.57 12.27
N ILE A 75 -16.65 -6.77 11.77
CA ILE A 75 -16.15 -6.86 10.40
C ILE A 75 -15.02 -7.90 10.33
N MET A 76 -15.34 -9.09 9.83
CA MET A 76 -14.42 -10.22 9.78
C MET A 76 -13.07 -9.88 9.13
N ARG A 77 -13.06 -9.09 8.04
CA ARG A 77 -11.82 -8.69 7.34
C ARG A 77 -10.89 -7.85 8.24
N ILE A 78 -11.44 -6.93 9.01
CA ILE A 78 -10.65 -6.09 9.93
C ILE A 78 -10.10 -6.96 11.06
N ARG A 79 -10.90 -7.87 11.59
CA ARG A 79 -10.45 -8.81 12.62
C ARG A 79 -9.30 -9.70 12.13
N SER A 80 -9.40 -10.25 10.92
CA SER A 80 -8.31 -11.04 10.33
C SER A 80 -7.03 -10.21 10.12
N PHE A 81 -7.18 -8.94 9.72
CA PHE A 81 -6.05 -8.03 9.58
C PHE A 81 -5.36 -7.74 10.92
N ILE A 82 -6.15 -7.48 11.98
CA ILE A 82 -5.65 -7.30 13.35
C ILE A 82 -4.90 -8.53 13.84
N ASN A 83 -5.42 -9.73 13.57
CA ASN A 83 -4.73 -10.97 13.93
C ASN A 83 -3.37 -11.10 13.22
N GLY A 84 -3.29 -10.69 11.95
CA GLY A 84 -2.02 -10.63 11.23
C GLY A 84 -1.04 -9.64 11.87
N ILE A 85 -1.50 -8.43 12.20
CA ILE A 85 -0.66 -7.45 12.91
C ILE A 85 -0.18 -8.00 14.25
N ASN A 86 -1.05 -8.66 15.03
CA ASN A 86 -0.67 -9.21 16.33
C ASN A 86 0.41 -10.30 16.21
N HIS A 87 0.43 -11.05 15.11
CA HIS A 87 1.50 -12.03 14.85
C HIS A 87 2.85 -11.36 14.62
N ASP A 88 2.86 -10.23 13.91
CA ASP A 88 4.04 -9.47 13.51
C ASP A 88 4.18 -8.15 14.29
N LEU A 89 3.66 -8.07 15.53
CA LEU A 89 3.44 -6.80 16.24
C LEU A 89 4.71 -5.98 16.37
N GLU A 90 5.80 -6.62 16.80
CA GLU A 90 7.11 -5.98 16.94
C GLU A 90 7.65 -5.45 15.61
N ALA A 91 7.45 -6.19 14.51
CA ALA A 91 7.87 -5.75 13.19
C ALA A 91 7.07 -4.52 12.74
N VAL A 92 5.76 -4.49 12.99
CA VAL A 92 4.90 -3.35 12.67
C VAL A 92 5.25 -2.13 13.54
N LYS A 93 5.47 -2.31 14.84
CA LYS A 93 5.94 -1.21 15.73
C LYS A 93 7.27 -0.65 15.27
N ASN A 94 8.23 -1.51 14.92
CA ASN A 94 9.51 -1.08 14.36
C ASN A 94 9.35 -0.32 13.03
N ALA A 95 8.41 -0.72 12.17
CA ALA A 95 8.12 -0.01 10.93
C ALA A 95 7.52 1.40 11.16
N ILE A 96 6.83 1.63 12.28
CA ILE A 96 6.34 2.95 12.69
C ILE A 96 7.48 3.79 13.29
N LYS A 97 8.26 3.17 14.17
CA LYS A 97 9.31 3.84 14.95
C LYS A 97 10.49 4.30 14.10
N TYR A 98 10.92 3.46 13.17
CA TYR A 98 12.11 3.72 12.37
C TYR A 98 11.78 4.21 10.96
N PRO A 99 12.63 5.06 10.36
CA PRO A 99 12.45 5.53 8.99
C PRO A 99 12.87 4.49 7.93
N TRP A 100 13.30 3.30 8.35
CA TRP A 100 13.81 2.28 7.44
C TRP A 100 12.65 1.57 6.73
N SER A 101 12.78 1.39 5.42
CA SER A 101 11.84 0.59 4.64
C SER A 101 12.58 -0.48 3.85
N ASN A 102 11.99 -1.66 3.74
CA ASN A 102 12.48 -2.72 2.87
C ASN A 102 12.18 -2.45 1.39
N GLY A 103 11.55 -1.32 1.04
CA GLY A 103 11.08 -1.03 -0.31
C GLY A 103 12.17 -1.06 -1.39
N VAL A 104 13.38 -0.58 -1.09
CA VAL A 104 14.51 -0.64 -2.04
C VAL A 104 14.95 -2.09 -2.28
N VAL A 105 15.05 -2.87 -1.20
CA VAL A 105 15.43 -4.29 -1.27
C VAL A 105 14.38 -5.09 -2.03
N GLU A 106 13.10 -4.89 -1.71
CA GLU A 106 11.98 -5.51 -2.40
C GLU A 106 11.93 -5.11 -3.88
N GLY A 107 12.22 -3.85 -4.21
CA GLY A 107 12.34 -3.36 -5.58
C GLY A 107 13.41 -4.11 -6.37
N HIS A 108 14.61 -4.27 -5.80
CA HIS A 108 15.67 -5.07 -6.42
C HIS A 108 15.29 -6.54 -6.58
N VAL A 109 14.70 -7.15 -5.55
CA VAL A 109 14.22 -8.54 -5.61
C VAL A 109 13.15 -8.70 -6.68
N ASN A 110 12.22 -7.75 -6.80
CA ASN A 110 11.17 -7.79 -7.81
C ASN A 110 11.74 -7.64 -9.24
N ARG A 111 12.73 -6.73 -9.43
CA ARG A 111 13.45 -6.60 -10.70
C ARG A 111 14.14 -7.90 -11.10
N LEU A 112 14.83 -8.54 -10.15
CA LEU A 112 15.48 -9.84 -10.38
C LEU A 112 14.48 -10.94 -10.72
N LYS A 113 13.37 -11.03 -9.98
CA LYS A 113 12.27 -11.96 -10.28
C LYS A 113 11.69 -11.70 -11.67
N ASN A 114 11.56 -10.44 -12.09
CA ASN A 114 11.07 -10.10 -13.43
C ASN A 114 12.03 -10.59 -14.53
N LYS A 115 13.34 -10.28 -14.43
CA LYS A 115 14.33 -10.76 -15.39
C LYS A 115 14.35 -12.30 -15.48
N LYS A 116 14.13 -13.00 -14.36
CA LYS A 116 13.98 -14.47 -14.34
C LYS A 116 12.70 -14.93 -15.05
N ARG A 117 11.57 -14.24 -14.88
CA ARG A 117 10.29 -14.54 -15.57
C ARG A 117 10.37 -14.29 -17.08
N GLU A 118 11.05 -13.23 -17.52
CA GLU A 118 11.34 -12.99 -18.94
C GLU A 118 12.11 -14.16 -19.60
N MET A 119 12.82 -14.96 -18.79
CA MET A 119 13.57 -16.13 -19.22
C MET A 119 12.82 -17.44 -18.91
N TYR A 120 11.50 -17.35 -18.71
CA TYR A 120 10.61 -18.48 -18.41
C TYR A 120 11.02 -19.28 -17.16
N GLY A 121 11.82 -18.69 -16.27
CA GLY A 121 12.35 -19.37 -15.09
C GLY A 121 13.40 -20.44 -15.36
N ARG A 122 13.83 -20.64 -16.62
CA ARG A 122 14.73 -21.73 -17.05
C ARG A 122 16.22 -21.35 -17.03
N ALA A 123 16.52 -20.08 -16.78
CA ALA A 123 17.89 -19.60 -16.73
C ALA A 123 18.61 -20.03 -15.45
N GLY A 124 19.78 -20.66 -15.61
CA GLY A 124 20.73 -20.89 -14.51
C GLY A 124 21.38 -19.60 -14.01
N PHE A 125 22.09 -19.69 -12.88
CA PHE A 125 22.68 -18.52 -12.21
C PHE A 125 23.62 -17.71 -13.13
N GLU A 126 24.48 -18.38 -13.89
CA GLU A 126 25.44 -17.72 -14.79
C GLU A 126 24.74 -16.88 -15.87
N LEU A 127 23.66 -17.40 -16.46
CA LEU A 127 22.89 -16.70 -17.48
C LEU A 127 22.08 -15.53 -16.88
N LEU A 128 21.52 -15.71 -15.69
CA LEU A 128 20.88 -14.62 -14.94
C LEU A 128 21.87 -13.51 -14.58
N ARG A 129 23.07 -13.86 -14.10
CA ARG A 129 24.13 -12.90 -13.78
C ARG A 129 24.52 -12.09 -15.01
N ARG A 130 24.76 -12.75 -16.15
CA ARG A 130 25.05 -12.08 -17.42
C ARG A 130 23.92 -11.13 -17.83
N LYS A 131 22.67 -11.59 -17.78
CA LYS A 131 21.53 -10.74 -18.14
C LYS A 131 21.37 -9.54 -17.22
N VAL A 132 21.60 -9.69 -15.92
CA VAL A 132 21.47 -8.59 -14.93
C VAL A 132 22.62 -7.60 -15.01
N VAL A 133 23.85 -8.06 -15.22
CA VAL A 133 25.06 -7.22 -15.25
C VAL A 133 25.28 -6.57 -16.61
N LEU A 134 24.96 -7.26 -17.70
CA LEU A 134 25.24 -6.80 -19.07
C LEU A 134 24.03 -6.13 -19.76
N SER A 135 22.81 -6.21 -19.21
CA SER A 135 21.67 -5.50 -19.81
C SER A 135 21.74 -4.01 -19.47
N ASN A 136 21.98 -3.17 -20.48
CA ASN A 136 21.83 -1.71 -20.39
C ASN A 136 20.36 -1.24 -20.40
N SER A 137 19.40 -2.16 -20.40
CA SER A 137 17.97 -1.87 -20.46
C SER A 137 17.31 -2.19 -19.11
N GLY A 138 16.92 -1.11 -18.41
CA GLY A 138 16.06 -1.13 -17.21
C GLY A 138 14.70 -1.74 -17.50
#